data_AF-A0AAU8EWN7-F1
#
_entry.id   AF-A0AAU8EWN7-F1
#
_cell.length_a   1.000
_cell.length_b   1.000
_cell.length_c   1.000
_cell.angle_alpha   90.00
_cell.angle_beta   90.00
_cell.angle_gamma   90.00
#
_symmetry.space_group_name_H-M   'P 1'
#
loop_
_entity.id
_entity.type
_entity.pdbx_description
1 polymer ?
#
loop_
_entity_poly.entity_id
_entity_poly.type
_entity_poly.pdbx_seq_one_letter_code
_entity_poly.pdbx_strand_id
1 'polypeptide(L)'
;MATIDIEQTRNQARALLDSRIESVTTLVKSRQRIADLKEQLADAERDDKRAYVRATRDGWSAEELKKLGLEPAAAGRRRKAAVRSASTDNSTGNPAAGHTESPNGTGNQA
;
A
#
# COMPACT_ATOMS: atom_id res chain seq x y z
N MET A 1 -43.60 -18.82 -21.18
CA MET A 1 -42.18 -18.81 -21.60
C MET A 1 -41.75 -17.37 -21.69
N ALA A 2 -40.75 -16.94 -20.92
CA ALA A 2 -40.25 -15.59 -21.04
C ALA A 2 -39.50 -15.47 -22.37
N THR A 3 -40.05 -14.69 -23.30
CA THR A 3 -39.37 -14.33 -24.55
C THR A 3 -38.21 -13.42 -24.18
N ILE A 4 -36.99 -13.93 -24.34
CA ILE A 4 -35.76 -13.17 -24.14
C ILE A 4 -35.74 -12.04 -25.18
N ASP A 5 -35.77 -10.78 -24.72
CA ASP A 5 -35.62 -9.60 -25.55
C ASP A 5 -34.12 -9.27 -25.72
N ILE A 6 -33.67 -9.28 -26.97
CA ILE A 6 -32.28 -9.05 -27.36
C ILE A 6 -31.83 -7.63 -27.00
N GLU A 7 -32.69 -6.63 -27.20
CA GLU A 7 -32.35 -5.23 -26.92
C GLU A 7 -32.22 -4.99 -25.42
N GLN A 8 -33.13 -5.55 -24.63
CA GLN A 8 -33.03 -5.50 -23.16
C GLN A 8 -31.77 -6.18 -22.65
N THR A 9 -31.47 -7.38 -23.16
CA THR A 9 -30.27 -8.14 -22.75
C THR A 9 -28.98 -7.37 -23.09
N ARG A 10 -28.93 -6.75 -24.27
CA ARG A 10 -27.77 -5.90 -24.68
C ARG A 10 -27.61 -4.70 -23.77
N ASN A 11 -28.70 -4.01 -23.44
CA ASN A 11 -28.67 -2.84 -22.57
C ASN A 11 -28.23 -3.21 -21.14
N GLN A 12 -28.69 -4.35 -20.62
CA GLN A 12 -28.25 -4.88 -19.33
C GLN A 12 -26.76 -5.22 -19.33
N ALA A 13 -26.26 -5.87 -20.39
CA ALA A 13 -24.84 -6.19 -20.52
C ALA A 13 -23.97 -4.93 -20.53
N ARG A 14 -24.39 -3.87 -21.24
CA ARG A 14 -23.70 -2.57 -21.24
C ARG A 14 -23.71 -1.92 -19.85
N ALA A 15 -24.87 -1.85 -19.20
CA ALA A 15 -24.97 -1.26 -17.86
C ALA A 15 -24.07 -1.97 -16.83
N LEU A 16 -23.94 -3.30 -16.91
CA LEU A 16 -23.04 -4.07 -16.06
C LEU A 16 -21.56 -3.75 -16.34
N LEU A 17 -21.18 -3.59 -17.61
CA LEU A 17 -19.83 -3.19 -17.98
C LEU A 17 -19.52 -1.77 -17.51
N ASP A 18 -20.45 -0.83 -17.69
CA ASP A 18 -20.30 0.56 -17.25
C ASP A 18 -20.10 0.64 -15.73
N SER A 19 -20.88 -0.12 -14.95
CA SER A 19 -20.73 -0.21 -13.50
C SER A 19 -19.36 -0.75 -13.06
N ARG A 20 -18.84 -1.76 -13.77
CA ARG A 20 -17.49 -2.31 -13.52
C ARG A 20 -16.40 -1.30 -13.89
N ILE A 21 -16.56 -0.61 -15.01
CA ILE A 21 -15.64 0.44 -15.45
C ILE A 21 -15.60 1.57 -14.42
N GLU A 22 -16.75 2.00 -13.89
CA GLU A 22 -16.83 3.03 -12.87
C GLU A 22 -16.10 2.62 -11.58
N SER A 23 -16.25 1.35 -11.18
CA SER A 23 -15.57 0.80 -10.00
C SER A 23 -14.05 0.82 -10.14
N VAL A 24 -13.53 0.37 -11.29
CA VAL A 24 -12.08 0.41 -11.58
C VAL A 24 -11.59 1.85 -11.70
N THR A 25 -12.34 2.72 -12.34
CA THR A 25 -12.02 4.14 -12.47
C THR A 25 -11.90 4.82 -11.11
N THR A 26 -12.85 4.54 -10.20
CA THR A 26 -12.83 5.04 -8.83
C THR A 26 -11.61 4.54 -8.06
N LEU A 27 -11.25 3.26 -8.22
CA LEU A 27 -10.05 2.70 -7.61
C LEU A 27 -8.77 3.36 -8.12
N VAL A 28 -8.65 3.57 -9.43
CA VAL A 28 -7.50 4.25 -10.03
C VAL A 28 -7.39 5.69 -9.53
N LYS A 29 -8.50 6.45 -9.52
CA LYS A 29 -8.54 7.81 -8.95
C LYS A 29 -8.10 7.83 -7.49
N SER A 30 -8.55 6.86 -6.69
CA SER A 30 -8.16 6.75 -5.28
C SER A 30 -6.66 6.46 -5.14
N ARG A 31 -6.11 5.56 -5.97
CA ARG A 31 -4.67 5.26 -5.99
C ARG A 31 -3.82 6.46 -6.41
N GLN A 32 -4.28 7.21 -7.42
CA GLN A 32 -3.61 8.44 -7.83
C GLN A 32 -3.58 9.45 -6.68
N ARG A 33 -4.73 9.68 -6.04
CA ARG A 33 -4.80 10.59 -4.88
C ARG A 33 -3.88 10.18 -3.74
N ILE A 34 -3.72 8.88 -3.49
CA ILE A 34 -2.75 8.39 -2.48
C ILE A 34 -1.32 8.72 -2.89
N ALA A 35 -0.97 8.59 -4.17
CA ALA A 35 0.37 8.95 -4.66
C ALA A 35 0.61 10.47 -4.49
N ASP A 36 -0.34 11.29 -4.93
CA ASP A 36 -0.25 12.76 -4.82
C ASP A 36 -0.10 13.20 -3.36
N LEU A 37 -0.87 12.61 -2.44
CA LEU A 37 -0.78 12.92 -1.01
C LEU A 37 0.55 12.49 -0.39
N LYS A 38 1.14 11.38 -0.85
CA LYS A 38 2.46 10.95 -0.40
C LYS A 38 3.56 11.90 -0.87
N GLU A 39 3.44 12.42 -2.09
CA GLU A 39 4.35 13.43 -2.61
C GLU A 39 4.23 14.73 -1.81
N GLN A 40 3.01 15.24 -1.61
CA GLN A 40 2.75 16.41 -0.77
C GLN A 40 3.28 16.22 0.66
N LEU A 41 3.13 15.02 1.23
CA LEU A 41 3.68 14.68 2.53
C LEU A 41 5.22 14.73 2.52
N ALA A 42 5.86 14.20 1.49
CA ALA A 42 7.32 14.22 1.38
C ALA A 42 7.87 15.64 1.26
N ASP A 43 7.19 16.52 0.53
CA ASP A 43 7.57 17.93 0.42
C ASP A 43 7.32 18.69 1.71
N ALA A 44 6.16 18.49 2.35
CA ALA A 44 5.89 19.05 3.67
C ALA A 44 6.93 18.59 4.71
N GLU A 45 7.35 17.32 4.69
CA GLU A 45 8.42 16.80 5.56
C GLU A 45 9.79 17.45 5.28
N ARG A 46 10.08 17.85 4.04
CA ARG A 46 11.32 18.58 3.71
C ARG A 46 11.26 20.01 4.23
N ASP A 47 10.13 20.67 4.06
CA ASP A 47 9.95 22.04 4.51
C ASP A 47 9.93 22.13 6.04
N ASP A 48 9.31 21.17 6.73
CA ASP A 48 9.39 21.02 8.18
C ASP A 48 10.85 20.93 8.68
N LYS A 49 11.66 20.07 8.06
CA LYS A 49 13.09 19.95 8.41
C LYS A 49 13.84 21.26 8.18
N ARG A 50 13.56 21.96 7.08
CA ARG A 50 14.19 23.25 6.77
C ARG A 50 13.78 24.31 7.80
N ALA A 51 12.52 24.33 8.21
CA ALA A 51 12.01 25.24 9.23
C ALA A 51 12.65 24.96 10.60
N TYR A 52 12.78 23.68 10.99
CA TYR A 52 13.47 23.29 12.22
C TYR A 52 14.94 23.75 12.21
N VAL A 53 15.67 23.51 11.12
CA VAL A 53 17.07 23.97 10.98
C VAL A 53 17.17 25.50 11.00
N ARG A 54 16.20 26.19 10.40
CA ARG A 54 16.15 27.65 10.46
C ARG A 54 15.94 28.14 11.90
N ALA A 55 14.99 27.55 12.62
CA ALA A 55 14.74 27.89 14.02
C ALA A 55 15.99 27.67 14.89
N THR A 56 16.71 26.57 14.71
CA THR A 56 17.96 26.34 15.46
C THR A 56 19.07 27.34 15.09
N ARG A 57 19.11 27.81 13.83
CA ARG A 57 20.03 28.88 13.41
C ARG A 57 19.62 30.26 13.93
N ASP A 58 18.32 30.49 14.09
CA ASP A 58 17.75 31.72 14.65
C ASP A 58 17.88 31.78 16.19
N GLY A 59 18.54 30.79 16.80
CA GLY A 59 18.90 30.77 18.22
C GLY A 59 17.99 29.93 19.11
N TRP A 60 17.00 29.23 18.55
CA TRP A 60 16.15 28.33 19.33
C TRP A 60 16.90 27.05 19.70
N SER A 61 16.94 26.71 20.98
CA SER A 61 17.51 25.45 21.44
C SER A 61 16.53 24.29 21.24
N ALA A 62 17.06 23.06 21.15
CA ALA A 62 16.25 21.85 20.99
C ALA A 62 15.27 21.64 22.16
N GLU A 63 15.64 22.05 23.37
CA GLU A 63 14.79 21.96 24.56
C GLU A 63 13.64 22.99 24.54
N GLU A 64 13.84 24.16 23.94
CA GLU A 64 12.77 25.15 23.74
C GLU A 64 11.80 24.71 22.66
N LEU A 65 12.31 24.20 21.53
CA LEU A 65 11.47 23.62 20.48
C LEU A 65 10.66 22.43 21.01
N LYS A 66 11.27 21.60 21.84
CA LYS A 66 10.60 20.50 22.54
C LYS A 66 9.53 20.96 23.53
N LYS A 67 9.78 21.99 24.33
CA LYS A 67 8.77 22.60 25.21
C LYS A 67 7.59 23.18 24.43
N LEU A 68 7.82 23.63 23.19
CA LEU A 68 6.79 24.07 22.25
C LEU A 68 6.11 22.91 21.48
N GLY A 69 6.54 21.66 21.70
CA GLY A 69 6.01 20.49 21.00
C GLY A 69 6.54 20.31 19.57
N LEU A 70 7.52 21.11 19.15
CA LEU A 70 8.17 21.06 17.84
C LEU A 70 9.37 20.10 17.88
N GLU A 71 9.06 18.82 18.13
CA GLU A 71 10.07 17.76 18.14
C GLU A 71 10.57 17.46 16.72
N PRO A 72 11.85 17.14 16.53
CA PRO A 72 12.36 16.79 15.21
C PRO A 72 11.58 15.60 14.65
N ALA A 73 11.12 15.69 13.39
CA ALA A 73 10.28 14.69 12.73
C ALA A 73 10.81 13.24 12.80
N ALA A 74 12.12 13.05 13.03
CA ALA A 74 12.76 11.76 13.23
C ALA A 74 12.41 11.07 14.58
N ALA A 75 12.06 11.83 15.61
CA ALA A 75 11.77 11.31 16.96
C ALA A 75 10.44 10.55 17.03
N GLY A 76 9.45 10.92 16.20
CA GLY A 76 8.16 10.24 16.11
C GLY A 76 8.22 8.85 15.45
N ARG A 77 9.07 8.68 14.43
CA ARG A 77 9.22 7.38 13.71
C ARG A 77 9.78 6.27 14.60
N ARG A 78 10.68 6.59 15.55
CA ARG A 78 11.28 5.60 16.46
C ARG A 78 10.25 5.01 17.43
N ARG A 79 9.31 5.82 17.94
CA ARG A 79 8.28 5.34 18.89
C ARG A 79 7.27 4.38 18.26
N LYS A 80 6.95 4.55 16.97
CA LYS A 80 5.96 3.69 16.26
C LYS A 80 6.55 2.39 15.70
N ALA A 81 7.87 2.23 15.71
CA ALA A 81 8.55 0.99 15.33
C ALA A 81 8.58 -0.01 16.50
N ALA A 82 8.82 0.46 17.73
CA ALA A 82 8.89 -0.41 18.92
C ALA A 82 7.57 -1.16 19.21
N VAL A 83 6.42 -0.57 18.90
CA VAL A 83 5.11 -1.20 19.14
C VAL A 83 4.78 -2.30 18.12
N ARG A 84 5.36 -2.24 16.91
CA ARG A 84 5.06 -3.21 15.83
C ARG A 84 5.93 -4.47 15.87
N SER A 85 7.04 -4.46 16.60
CA SER A 85 7.89 -5.64 16.77
C SER A 85 7.40 -6.62 17.84
N ALA A 86 6.35 -6.27 18.60
CA ALA A 86 5.81 -7.11 19.68
C ALA A 86 4.65 -8.04 19.23
N SER A 87 4.29 -8.09 17.95
CA SER A 87 3.09 -8.81 17.47
C SER A 87 3.33 -9.84 16.37
N THR A 88 4.57 -10.28 16.13
CA THR A 88 4.87 -11.29 15.11
C THR A 88 5.67 -12.46 15.71
N ASP A 89 5.06 -13.17 16.65
CA ASP A 89 5.41 -14.56 16.95
C ASP A 89 4.10 -15.30 17.23
N ASN A 90 3.56 -15.92 16.18
CA ASN A 90 2.77 -17.16 16.22
C ASN A 90 2.19 -17.42 14.84
N SER A 91 2.79 -18.30 14.05
CA SER A 91 2.11 -19.11 13.01
C SER A 91 3.05 -20.21 12.52
N THR A 92 3.06 -21.29 13.27
CA THR A 92 3.51 -22.64 12.89
C THR A 92 2.67 -23.14 11.71
N GLY A 93 3.30 -23.69 10.67
CA GLY A 93 2.59 -24.23 9.50
C GLY A 93 3.47 -25.06 8.56
N ASN A 94 3.56 -26.36 8.86
CA ASN A 94 4.08 -27.49 8.08
C ASN A 94 3.71 -27.47 6.57
N PRO A 95 4.60 -27.96 5.68
CA PRO A 95 4.13 -28.74 4.53
C PRO A 95 4.84 -30.10 4.44
N ALA A 96 4.06 -31.14 4.70
CA ALA A 96 4.37 -32.50 4.31
C ALA A 96 3.77 -32.81 2.92
N ALA A 97 4.47 -33.67 2.17
CA ALA A 97 4.04 -34.47 1.03
C ALA A 97 3.86 -33.79 -0.35
N GLY A 98 4.76 -34.17 -1.27
CA GLY A 98 4.65 -33.96 -2.71
C GLY A 98 5.50 -35.01 -3.44
N HIS A 99 4.99 -36.24 -3.50
CA HIS A 99 5.53 -37.37 -4.25
C HIS A 99 5.38 -37.07 -5.76
N THR A 100 6.48 -36.77 -6.47
CA THR A 100 6.47 -36.65 -7.94
C THR A 100 6.89 -37.97 -8.57
N GLU A 101 5.89 -38.58 -9.20
CA GLU A 101 5.88 -39.78 -10.02
C GLU A 101 6.77 -39.64 -11.28
N SER A 102 7.39 -40.76 -11.68
CA SER A 102 8.33 -40.95 -12.79
C SER A 102 7.80 -40.56 -14.18
N PRO A 103 8.70 -40.21 -15.12
CA PRO A 103 8.49 -40.52 -16.53
C PRO A 103 9.47 -41.59 -17.02
N ASN A 104 8.87 -42.65 -17.56
CA ASN A 104 9.45 -43.68 -18.39
C ASN A 104 10.03 -43.07 -19.69
N GLY A 105 11.22 -43.50 -20.11
CA GLY A 105 11.92 -42.92 -21.26
C GLY A 105 13.11 -43.75 -21.72
N THR A 106 12.85 -44.98 -22.16
CA THR A 106 13.82 -45.85 -22.85
C THR A 106 14.28 -45.20 -24.15
N GLY A 107 15.49 -44.65 -24.16
CA GLY A 107 16.17 -44.08 -25.32
C GLY A 107 17.52 -44.76 -25.54
N ASN A 108 17.50 -45.76 -26.43
CA ASN A 108 18.58 -46.61 -26.88
C ASN A 108 19.74 -45.82 -27.54
N GLN A 109 20.98 -46.03 -27.10
CA GLN A 109 22.20 -45.73 -27.88
C GLN A 109 23.28 -46.77 -27.58
N ALA A 110 23.51 -47.68 -28.52
CA ALA A 110 24.75 -48.42 -28.74
C ALA A 110 24.83 -48.75 -30.25
#